data_AF-A0A7Y8TEW5-F1
#
_entry.id   AF-A0A7Y8TEW5-F1
#
_cell.length_a   1.000
_cell.length_b   1.000
_cell.length_c   1.000
_cell.angle_alpha   90.00
_cell.angle_beta   90.00
_cell.angle_gamma   90.00
#
_symmetry.space_group_name_H-M   'P 1'
#
loop_
_entity.id
_entity.type
_entity.pdbx_description
1 polymer ?
#
loop_
_entity_poly.entity_id
_entity_poly.type
_entity_poly.pdbx_seq_one_letter_code
_entity_poly.pdbx_strand_id
1 'polypeptide(L)'
;MKRSFSDEDAWMDNLLKEDPEYKLSDDFADKLITKIDAVESVRQSVYEFLIIVGLFVVILGTFLVTYYFFKNDDFIALSSILDNSYTLSIAVIALFILFADKVLLSVLSQLKRL
;
A
#
# COMPACT_ATOMS: atom_id res chain seq x y z
N MET A 1 13.08 -12.61 57.45
CA MET A 1 12.36 -11.58 56.68
C MET A 1 11.14 -12.21 56.05
N LYS A 2 9.94 -11.96 56.59
CA LYS A 2 8.67 -12.42 56.02
C LYS A 2 8.36 -11.48 54.85
N ARG A 3 8.40 -11.97 53.61
CA ARG A 3 7.94 -11.19 52.45
C ARG A 3 6.44 -10.98 52.62
N SER A 4 5.99 -9.76 52.87
CA SER A 4 4.57 -9.44 52.75
C SER A 4 4.24 -9.54 51.26
N PHE A 5 3.58 -10.62 50.87
CA PHE A 5 2.92 -10.67 49.57
C PHE A 5 2.00 -9.44 49.53
N SER A 6 2.22 -8.56 48.55
CA SER A 6 1.37 -7.39 48.39
C SER A 6 -0.03 -7.85 48.00
N ASP A 7 -1.05 -7.08 48.38
CA ASP A 7 -2.43 -7.36 47.97
C ASP A 7 -2.58 -7.39 46.43
N GLU A 8 -1.67 -6.73 45.72
CA GLU A 8 -1.55 -6.76 44.25
C GLU A 8 -1.13 -8.14 43.72
N ASP A 9 -0.20 -8.83 44.38
CA ASP A 9 0.23 -10.18 43.99
C ASP A 9 -0.92 -11.18 44.20
N ALA A 10 -1.68 -11.03 45.31
CA ALA A 10 -2.84 -11.86 45.59
C ALA A 10 -4.00 -11.58 44.63
N TRP A 11 -4.19 -10.31 44.24
CA TRP A 11 -5.20 -9.93 43.25
C TRP A 11 -4.85 -10.46 41.85
N MET A 12 -3.59 -10.38 41.44
CA MET A 12 -3.11 -10.93 40.16
C MET A 12 -3.26 -12.45 40.10
N ASP A 13 -2.93 -13.16 41.18
CA ASP A 13 -3.05 -14.62 41.25
C ASP A 13 -4.52 -15.09 41.24
N ASN A 14 -5.46 -14.24 41.69
CA ASN A 14 -6.90 -14.52 41.56
C ASN A 14 -7.41 -14.26 40.13
N LEU A 15 -6.97 -13.18 39.48
CA LEU A 15 -7.31 -12.89 38.09
C LEU A 15 -6.81 -13.95 37.11
N LEU A 16 -5.64 -14.54 37.37
CA LEU A 16 -5.07 -15.60 36.53
C LEU A 16 -5.75 -16.97 36.71
N LYS A 17 -6.50 -17.16 37.81
CA LYS A 17 -7.26 -18.39 38.10
C LYS A 17 -8.70 -18.34 37.62
N GLU A 18 -9.22 -17.17 37.31
CA GLU A 18 -10.53 -17.03 36.67
C GLU A 18 -10.44 -17.51 35.22
N ASP A 19 -11.34 -18.43 34.84
CA ASP A 19 -11.53 -18.80 33.44
C ASP A 19 -11.87 -17.51 32.66
N PRO A 20 -11.16 -17.19 31.58
CA PRO A 20 -11.38 -15.93 30.87
C PRO A 20 -12.82 -15.88 30.35
N GLU A 21 -13.53 -14.79 30.68
CA GLU A 21 -14.91 -14.53 30.18
C GLU A 21 -14.99 -14.57 28.65
N TYR A 22 -13.88 -14.28 27.98
CA TYR A 22 -13.74 -14.35 26.53
C TYR A 22 -12.72 -15.40 26.13
N LYS A 23 -13.22 -16.52 25.58
CA LYS A 23 -12.38 -17.49 24.85
C LYS A 23 -12.38 -17.08 23.38
N LEU A 24 -11.17 -16.93 22.82
CA LEU A 24 -11.00 -16.72 21.37
C LEU A 24 -11.62 -17.90 20.64
N SER A 25 -12.34 -17.65 19.55
CA SER A 25 -12.83 -18.72 18.69
C SER A 25 -11.65 -19.54 18.17
N ASP A 26 -11.83 -20.85 18.00
CA ASP A 26 -10.78 -21.73 17.47
C ASP A 26 -10.21 -21.23 16.13
N ASP A 27 -11.06 -20.60 15.29
CA ASP A 27 -10.66 -20.03 13.98
C ASP A 27 -10.14 -18.58 14.07
N PHE A 28 -9.92 -18.04 15.26
CA PHE A 28 -9.52 -16.62 15.41
C PHE A 28 -8.20 -16.34 14.71
N ALA A 29 -7.22 -17.23 14.89
CA ALA A 29 -5.91 -17.09 14.26
C ALA A 29 -6.04 -17.10 12.73
N ASP A 30 -6.84 -18.01 12.18
CA ASP A 30 -7.05 -18.12 10.74
C ASP A 30 -7.74 -16.88 10.14
N LYS A 31 -8.75 -16.34 10.84
CA LYS A 31 -9.42 -15.09 10.44
C LYS A 31 -8.46 -13.90 10.52
N LEU A 32 -7.61 -13.86 11.54
CA LEU A 32 -6.60 -12.81 11.71
C LEU A 32 -5.57 -12.86 10.58
N ILE A 33 -5.02 -14.04 10.29
CA ILE A 33 -4.05 -14.27 9.22
C ILE A 33 -4.65 -13.87 7.87
N THR A 34 -5.86 -14.35 7.56
CA THR A 34 -6.55 -14.02 6.30
C THR A 34 -6.71 -12.51 6.12
N LYS A 35 -7.06 -11.79 7.19
CA LYS A 35 -7.23 -10.33 7.14
C LYS A 35 -5.90 -9.58 7.00
N ILE A 36 -4.84 -10.07 7.64
CA ILE A 36 -3.49 -9.48 7.53
C ILE A 36 -2.96 -9.68 6.11
N ASP A 37 -3.04 -10.89 5.57
CA ASP A 37 -2.62 -11.21 4.20
C ASP A 37 -3.39 -10.37 3.18
N ALA A 38 -4.68 -10.12 3.47
CA ALA A 38 -5.50 -9.30 2.61
C ALA A 38 -5.01 -7.85 2.51
N VAL A 39 -4.74 -7.23 3.65
CA VAL A 39 -4.24 -5.86 3.72
C VAL A 39 -2.84 -5.75 3.11
N GLU A 40 -1.95 -6.71 3.40
CA GLU A 40 -0.58 -6.67 2.92
C GLU A 40 -0.51 -6.84 1.40
N SER A 41 -1.35 -7.70 0.82
CA SER A 41 -1.41 -7.87 -0.64
C SER A 41 -1.94 -6.61 -1.35
N VAL A 42 -2.95 -5.92 -0.80
CA VAL A 42 -3.38 -4.62 -1.36
C VAL A 42 -2.25 -3.60 -1.27
N ARG A 43 -1.58 -3.54 -0.12
CA ARG A 43 -0.48 -2.62 0.13
C ARG A 43 0.66 -2.85 -0.87
N GLN A 44 1.03 -4.10 -1.10
CA GLN A 44 2.05 -4.46 -2.08
C GLN A 44 1.64 -4.02 -3.50
N SER A 45 0.41 -4.29 -3.92
CA SER A 45 -0.10 -3.86 -5.22
C SER A 45 -0.02 -2.34 -5.42
N VAL A 46 -0.37 -1.57 -4.38
CA VAL A 46 -0.27 -0.10 -4.41
C VAL A 46 1.18 0.35 -4.51
N TYR A 47 2.10 -0.25 -3.74
CA TYR A 47 3.52 0.08 -3.83
C TYR A 47 4.11 -0.22 -5.22
N GLU A 48 3.80 -1.36 -5.81
CA GLU A 48 4.24 -1.69 -7.15
C GLU A 48 3.75 -0.67 -8.18
N PHE A 49 2.49 -0.25 -8.09
CA PHE A 49 1.95 0.79 -8.95
C PHE A 49 2.68 2.13 -8.75
N LEU A 50 2.92 2.55 -7.49
CA LEU A 50 3.64 3.78 -7.18
C LEU A 50 5.09 3.75 -7.66
N ILE A 51 5.77 2.60 -7.60
CA ILE A 51 7.14 2.45 -8.13
C ILE A 51 7.14 2.66 -9.65
N ILE A 52 6.20 2.06 -10.37
CA ILE A 52 6.08 2.22 -11.83
C ILE A 52 5.82 3.70 -12.17
N VAL A 53 4.84 4.33 -11.53
CA VAL A 53 4.53 5.75 -11.75
C VAL A 53 5.72 6.63 -11.37
N GLY A 54 6.38 6.36 -10.25
CA GLY A 54 7.55 7.07 -9.78
C GLY A 54 8.72 7.00 -10.79
N LEU A 55 8.95 5.84 -11.40
CA LEU A 55 9.95 5.69 -12.45
C LEU A 55 9.65 6.61 -13.64
N PHE A 56 8.40 6.62 -14.12
CA PHE A 56 8.00 7.51 -15.21
C PHE A 56 8.16 8.99 -14.85
N VAL A 57 7.81 9.38 -13.62
CA VAL A 57 7.99 10.76 -13.12
C VAL A 57 9.47 11.15 -13.09
N VAL A 58 10.36 10.26 -12.62
CA VAL A 58 11.81 10.52 -12.59
C VAL A 58 12.37 10.68 -14.00
N ILE A 59 11.96 9.83 -14.94
CA ILE A 59 12.36 9.93 -16.35
C ILE A 59 11.92 11.29 -16.89
N LEU A 60 10.62 11.59 -16.83
CA LEU A 60 10.07 12.86 -17.33
C LEU A 60 10.69 14.09 -16.65
N GLY A 61 10.94 14.02 -15.34
CA GLY A 61 11.60 15.08 -14.58
C GLY A 61 13.03 15.32 -15.05
N THR A 62 13.80 14.25 -15.28
CA THR A 62 15.17 14.36 -15.81
C THR A 62 15.18 14.98 -17.21
N PHE A 63 14.22 14.60 -18.05
CA PHE A 63 14.02 15.21 -19.37
C PHE A 63 13.72 16.72 -19.26
N LEU A 64 12.80 17.13 -18.39
CA LEU A 64 12.44 18.54 -18.19
C LEU A 64 13.61 19.38 -17.67
N VAL A 65 14.36 18.85 -16.70
CA VAL A 65 15.57 19.52 -16.18
C VAL A 65 16.60 19.67 -17.31
N THR A 66 16.84 18.61 -18.08
CA THR A 66 17.79 18.66 -19.20
C THR A 66 17.36 19.66 -20.27
N TYR A 67 16.07 19.69 -20.63
CA TYR A 67 15.51 20.68 -21.57
C TYR A 67 15.73 22.12 -21.09
N TYR A 68 15.42 22.40 -19.83
CA TYR A 68 15.55 23.73 -19.25
C TYR A 68 17.00 24.24 -19.26
N PHE A 69 17.95 23.35 -18.94
CA PHE A 69 19.36 23.73 -18.83
C PHE A 69 20.13 23.69 -20.16
N PHE A 70 19.84 22.75 -21.05
CA PHE A 70 20.66 22.51 -22.24
C PHE A 70 20.07 23.06 -23.54
N LYS A 71 18.80 23.49 -23.59
CA LYS A 71 18.14 24.08 -24.78
C LYS A 71 18.55 23.41 -26.11
N ASN A 72 18.57 22.08 -26.12
CA ASN A 72 18.88 21.32 -27.33
C ASN A 72 17.64 21.23 -28.22
N ASP A 73 17.82 21.53 -29.51
CA ASP A 73 16.74 21.51 -30.52
C ASP A 73 16.10 20.12 -30.67
N ASP A 74 16.85 19.04 -30.41
CA ASP A 74 16.33 17.66 -30.43
C ASP A 74 15.26 17.40 -29.34
N PHE A 75 15.29 18.13 -28.23
CA PHE A 75 14.30 18.00 -27.16
C PHE A 75 13.00 18.77 -27.43
N ILE A 76 13.04 19.76 -28.34
CA ILE A 76 11.86 20.51 -28.80
C ILE A 76 10.91 19.59 -29.59
N ALA A 77 11.47 18.63 -30.33
CA ALA A 77 10.68 17.62 -31.03
C ALA A 77 9.88 16.74 -30.05
N LEU A 78 10.45 16.42 -28.88
CA LEU A 78 9.80 15.59 -27.87
C LEU A 78 8.77 16.36 -27.04
N SER A 79 9.01 17.65 -26.76
CA SER A 79 8.00 18.51 -26.13
C SER A 79 6.76 18.70 -27.02
N SER A 80 6.93 18.73 -28.35
CA SER A 80 5.80 18.80 -29.27
C SER A 80 4.90 17.54 -29.26
N ILE A 81 5.44 16.38 -28.88
CA ILE A 81 4.67 15.15 -28.68
C ILE A 81 3.85 15.23 -27.38
N LEU A 82 4.39 15.87 -26.34
CA LEU A 82 3.73 16.12 -25.05
C LEU A 82 2.67 17.24 -25.11
N ASP A 83 2.89 18.27 -25.93
CA ASP A 83 1.93 19.37 -26.16
C ASP A 83 0.71 18.95 -27.01
N ASN A 84 0.77 17.76 -27.62
CA ASN A 84 -0.36 17.23 -28.34
C ASN A 84 -1.42 16.70 -27.35
N SER A 85 -2.56 17.39 -27.29
CA SER A 85 -3.73 17.08 -26.43
C SER A 85 -4.15 15.60 -26.47
N TYR A 86 -4.03 14.95 -27.63
CA TYR A 86 -4.38 13.53 -27.77
C TYR A 86 -3.39 12.60 -27.06
N THR A 87 -2.08 12.91 -27.09
CA THR A 87 -1.05 12.10 -26.43
C THR A 87 -1.24 12.07 -24.92
N LEU A 88 -1.52 13.24 -24.34
CA LEU A 88 -1.73 13.39 -22.89
C LEU A 88 -3.00 12.64 -22.46
N SER A 89 -4.06 12.71 -23.26
CA SER A 89 -5.30 11.96 -23.03
C SER A 89 -5.08 10.44 -23.07
N ILE A 90 -4.33 9.94 -24.06
CA ILE A 90 -4.00 8.52 -24.17
C ILE A 90 -3.14 8.06 -22.99
N ALA A 91 -2.16 8.87 -22.57
CA ALA A 91 -1.31 8.56 -21.42
C ALA A 91 -2.11 8.47 -20.11
N VAL A 92 -3.07 9.37 -19.90
CA VAL A 92 -3.97 9.33 -18.73
C VAL A 92 -4.85 8.07 -18.76
N ILE A 93 -5.40 7.71 -19.92
CA ILE A 93 -6.21 6.48 -20.06
C ILE A 93 -5.34 5.24 -19.81
N ALA A 94 -4.13 5.18 -20.36
CA ALA A 94 -3.21 4.08 -20.13
C ALA A 94 -2.84 3.96 -18.64
N LEU A 95 -2.57 5.08 -17.97
CA LEU A 95 -2.30 5.11 -16.53
C LEU A 95 -3.51 4.65 -15.71
N PHE A 96 -4.72 5.04 -16.12
CA PHE A 96 -5.96 4.56 -15.50
C PHE A 96 -6.14 3.05 -15.68
N ILE A 97 -5.88 2.51 -16.87
CA ILE A 97 -5.92 1.05 -17.11
C ILE A 97 -4.90 0.33 -16.23
N LEU A 98 -3.67 0.83 -16.14
CA LEU A 98 -2.64 0.26 -15.26
C LEU A 98 -3.02 0.33 -13.78
N PHE A 99 -3.61 1.45 -13.34
CA PHE A 99 -4.14 1.58 -11.99
C PHE A 99 -5.28 0.59 -11.75
N ALA A 100 -6.18 0.44 -12.72
CA ALA A 100 -7.30 -0.48 -12.60
C ALA A 100 -6.82 -1.93 -12.47
N ASP A 101 -5.89 -2.33 -13.33
CA ASP A 101 -5.34 -3.68 -13.35
C ASP A 101 -4.53 -4.01 -12.09
N LYS A 102 -3.63 -3.11 -11.68
CA LYS A 102 -2.76 -3.37 -10.52
C LYS A 102 -3.44 -3.12 -9.18
N VAL A 103 -4.24 -2.07 -9.04
CA VAL A 103 -4.77 -1.62 -7.75
C VAL A 103 -6.24 -2.00 -7.57
N LEU A 104 -7.12 -1.64 -8.51
CA LEU A 104 -8.56 -1.91 -8.36
C LEU A 104 -8.86 -3.41 -8.34
N LEU A 105 -8.24 -4.21 -9.20
CA LEU A 105 -8.47 -5.66 -9.19
C LEU A 105 -7.96 -6.31 -7.90
N SER A 106 -6.80 -5.87 -7.41
CA SER A 106 -6.26 -6.36 -6.13
C SER A 106 -7.23 -6.04 -4.99
N VAL A 107 -7.65 -4.78 -4.84
CA VAL A 107 -8.63 -4.35 -3.83
C VAL A 107 -9.96 -5.09 -3.96
N LEU A 108 -10.51 -5.21 -5.18
CA LEU A 108 -11.78 -5.90 -5.43
C LEU A 108 -11.70 -7.39 -5.08
N SER A 109 -10.60 -8.05 -5.43
CA SER A 109 -10.39 -9.48 -5.14
C SER A 109 -10.33 -9.76 -3.65
N GLN A 110 -9.77 -8.82 -2.89
CA GLN A 110 -9.63 -8.87 -1.44
C GLN A 110 -10.97 -8.62 -0.75
N LEU A 111 -11.75 -7.66 -1.25
CA LEU A 111 -13.10 -7.36 -0.77
C LEU A 111 -14.09 -8.52 -0.97
N LYS A 112 -13.90 -9.34 -2.01
CA LYS A 112 -14.73 -10.53 -2.27
C LYS A 112 -14.36 -11.73 -1.36
N ARG A 113 -13.18 -11.72 -0.75
CA ARG A 113 -12.70 -12.80 0.14
C ARG A 113 -13.06 -12.57 1.61
N LEU A 114 -13.44 -11.35 1.98
CA LEU A 114 -14.01 -10.97 3.27
C LEU A 114 -15.51 -11.29 3.33
#